data_AF-A0A822HX45-F1
#
_entry.id   AF-A0A822HX45-F1
#
_cell.length_a   1.000
_cell.length_b   1.000
_cell.length_c   1.000
_cell.angle_alpha   90.00
_cell.angle_beta   90.00
_cell.angle_gamma   90.00
#
_symmetry.space_group_name_H-M   'P 1'
#
loop_
_entity.id
_entity.type
_entity.pdbx_description
1 polymer ?
#
loop_
_entity_poly.entity_id
_entity_poly.type
_entity_poly.pdbx_seq_one_letter_code
_entity_poly.pdbx_strand_id
1 'polypeptide(L)'
;VMWYQLTNSGQSTLTVGKHLITKDSRFSVAYYSVDHGHSPAKWDLHITNVRLSDAAHYQCHVVAKENHKSIRSNVKLVVEGKKI
;
A
#
# COMPACT_ATOMS: atom_id res chain seq x y z
N VAL A 1 5.44 -6.40 -5.51
CA VAL A 1 4.31 -5.48 -5.29
C VAL A 1 4.85 -4.24 -4.61
N MET A 2 4.36 -3.07 -4.98
CA MET A 2 4.77 -1.79 -4.42
C MET A 2 3.52 -1.03 -3.99
N TRP A 3 3.62 -0.35 -2.85
CA TRP A 3 2.60 0.59 -2.41
C TRP A 3 3.11 2.01 -2.51
N TYR A 4 2.26 2.89 -3.02
CA TYR A 4 2.53 4.32 -3.11
C TYR A 4 1.45 5.12 -2.39
N GLN A 5 1.85 6.27 -1.84
CA GLN A 5 0.95 7.34 -1.44
C GLN A 5 1.00 8.43 -2.50
N LEU A 6 -0.16 8.78 -3.04
CA LEU A 6 -0.34 9.84 -4.00
C LEU A 6 -0.93 11.04 -3.26
N THR A 7 -0.10 12.05 -3.06
CA THR A 7 -0.49 13.32 -2.44
C THR A 7 -0.42 14.42 -3.48
N ASN A 8 -0.89 15.62 -3.13
CA ASN A 8 -0.78 16.79 -4.00
C ASN A 8 0.68 17.18 -4.29
N SER A 9 1.62 16.78 -3.42
CA SER A 9 3.06 17.02 -3.60
C SER A 9 3.76 15.98 -4.47
N GLY A 10 3.04 14.94 -4.92
CA GLY A 10 3.55 13.91 -5.81
C GLY A 10 3.36 12.49 -5.27
N GLN A 11 4.10 11.56 -5.87
CA GLN A 11 4.06 10.14 -5.53
C GLN A 11 5.20 9.80 -4.56
N SER A 12 4.85 9.28 -3.38
CA SER A 12 5.81 8.74 -2.40
C SER A 12 5.75 7.22 -2.38
N THR A 13 6.90 6.56 -2.45
CA THR A 13 6.99 5.10 -2.28
C THR A 13 6.89 4.73 -0.81
N LEU A 14 5.89 3.93 -0.46
CA LEU A 14 5.70 3.42 0.90
C LEU A 14 6.43 2.10 1.09
N THR A 15 6.28 1.16 0.15
CA THR A 15 6.87 -0.17 0.25
C THR A 15 7.34 -0.71 -1.10
N VAL A 16 8.35 -1.59 -1.04
CA VAL A 16 8.80 -2.44 -2.15
C VAL A 16 8.86 -3.88 -1.64
N GLY A 17 7.87 -4.68 -2.05
CA GLY A 17 7.66 -6.01 -1.49
C GLY A 17 7.45 -5.90 0.03
N LYS A 18 8.22 -6.68 0.80
CA LYS A 18 8.14 -6.69 2.27
C LYS A 18 8.88 -5.52 2.92
N HIS A 19 9.62 -4.73 2.15
CA HIS A 19 10.47 -3.65 2.68
C HIS A 19 9.68 -2.35 2.74
N LEU A 20 9.72 -1.69 3.89
CA LEU A 20 9.22 -0.34 4.07
C LEU A 20 10.27 0.67 3.62
N ILE A 21 9.84 1.62 2.81
CA ILE A 21 10.64 2.76 2.33
C ILE A 21 10.28 4.03 3.10
N THR A 22 9.02 4.17 3.52
CA THR A 22 8.58 5.30 4.36
C THR A 22 9.27 5.28 5.73
N LYS A 23 9.53 6.48 6.27
CA LYS A 23 10.06 6.68 7.63
C LYS A 23 8.97 6.63 8.71
N ASP A 24 7.71 6.64 8.32
CA ASP A 24 6.59 6.59 9.25
C ASP A 24 6.35 5.15 9.73
N SER A 25 6.72 4.88 10.98
CA SER A 25 6.66 3.56 11.61
C SER A 25 5.24 3.03 11.82
N ARG A 26 4.21 3.84 11.60
CA ARG A 26 2.81 3.41 11.67
C ARG A 26 2.40 2.55 10.49
N PHE A 27 3.11 2.71 9.37
CA PHE A 27 2.91 1.89 8.18
C PHE A 27 3.54 0.52 8.40
N SER A 28 2.93 -0.51 7.84
CA SER A 28 3.49 -1.86 7.75
C SER A 28 2.87 -2.59 6.54
N VAL A 29 3.45 -3.73 6.17
CA VAL A 29 2.91 -4.56 5.08
C VAL A 29 2.70 -5.98 5.56
N ALA A 30 1.51 -6.53 5.31
CA ALA A 30 1.21 -7.93 5.52
C ALA A 30 1.23 -8.68 4.19
N TYR A 31 1.79 -9.88 4.22
CA TYR A 31 1.91 -10.75 3.05
C TYR A 31 1.35 -12.13 3.38
N TYR A 32 0.40 -12.58 2.57
CA TYR A 32 -0.21 -13.89 2.72
C TYR A 32 -0.01 -14.71 1.43
N SER A 33 0.73 -15.81 1.53
CA SER A 33 0.73 -16.87 0.52
C SER A 33 -0.33 -17.89 0.94
N VAL A 34 -1.43 -17.97 0.19
CA VAL A 34 -2.55 -18.82 0.60
C VAL A 34 -2.25 -20.31 0.36
N ASP A 35 -1.40 -20.68 -0.60
CA ASP A 35 -0.97 -22.07 -0.81
C ASP A 35 0.33 -22.16 -1.61
N HIS A 36 0.99 -23.33 -1.55
CA HIS A 36 2.18 -23.73 -2.30
C HIS A 36 2.08 -23.50 -3.83
N GLY A 37 2.27 -22.26 -4.27
CA GLY A 37 2.59 -21.89 -5.65
C GLY A 37 1.43 -21.55 -6.59
N HIS A 38 0.16 -21.66 -6.18
CA HIS A 38 -0.98 -21.56 -7.12
C HIS A 38 -2.05 -20.50 -6.80
N SER A 39 -2.02 -19.91 -5.60
CA SER A 39 -3.02 -18.93 -5.15
C SER A 39 -2.47 -17.49 -5.19
N PRO A 40 -3.31 -16.46 -5.47
CA PRO A 40 -2.83 -15.09 -5.57
C PRO A 40 -2.27 -14.60 -4.24
N ALA A 41 -0.99 -14.22 -4.25
CA ALA A 41 -0.33 -13.62 -3.10
C ALA A 41 -0.99 -12.28 -2.76
N LYS A 42 -1.47 -12.13 -1.52
CA LYS A 42 -2.04 -10.88 -1.01
C LYS A 42 -0.96 -10.01 -0.37
N TRP A 43 -1.07 -8.71 -0.58
CA TRP A 43 -0.11 -7.69 -0.14
C TRP A 43 -0.87 -6.49 0.42
N ASP A 44 -1.10 -6.52 1.72
CA ASP A 44 -1.95 -5.54 2.38
C ASP A 44 -1.09 -4.45 3.03
N LEU A 45 -1.42 -3.20 2.76
CA LEU A 45 -0.81 -2.05 3.43
C LEU A 45 -1.59 -1.78 4.72
N HIS A 46 -0.90 -1.77 5.85
CA HIS A 46 -1.49 -1.48 7.16
C HIS A 46 -1.01 -0.11 7.63
N ILE A 47 -1.92 0.67 8.20
CA ILE A 47 -1.63 1.96 8.85
C ILE A 47 -2.24 1.90 10.25
N THR A 48 -1.38 1.94 11.27
CA THR A 48 -1.82 1.97 12.68
C THR A 48 -1.92 3.42 13.18
N ASN A 49 -2.75 3.69 14.18
CA ASN A 49 -2.94 5.05 14.73
C ASN A 49 -3.15 6.10 13.61
N VAL A 50 -4.20 5.90 12.82
CA VAL A 50 -4.52 6.72 11.64
C VAL A 50 -4.75 8.17 12.05
N ARG A 51 -4.22 9.09 11.24
CA ARG A 51 -4.25 10.55 11.44
C ARG A 51 -4.98 11.21 10.27
N LEU A 52 -5.51 12.41 10.49
CA LEU A 52 -6.14 13.21 9.42
C LEU A 52 -5.19 13.42 8.22
N SER A 53 -3.89 13.56 8.48
CA SER A 53 -2.85 13.71 7.44
C SER A 53 -2.64 12.47 6.57
N ASP A 54 -3.18 11.31 6.95
CA ASP A 54 -3.09 10.09 6.14
C ASP A 54 -4.11 10.06 5.00
N ALA A 55 -5.10 10.96 5.01
CA ALA A 55 -6.09 11.05 3.94
C ALA A 55 -5.40 11.34 2.59
N ALA A 56 -5.44 10.36 1.69
CA ALA A 56 -4.75 10.41 0.40
C ALA A 56 -5.31 9.33 -0.55
N HIS A 57 -4.86 9.37 -1.80
CA HIS A 57 -4.99 8.20 -2.68
C HIS A 57 -3.78 7.29 -2.47
N TYR A 58 -4.02 6.01 -2.24
CA TYR A 58 -3.01 4.98 -2.17
C TYR A 58 -3.06 4.16 -3.45
N GLN A 59 -1.91 3.73 -3.95
CA GLN A 59 -1.85 2.90 -5.15
C GLN A 59 -1.08 1.63 -4.87
N CYS A 60 -1.71 0.49 -5.14
CA CYS A 60 -1.04 -0.79 -5.24
C CYS A 60 -0.57 -1.00 -6.68
N HIS A 61 0.70 -1.35 -6.85
CA HIS A 61 1.31 -1.64 -8.13
C HIS A 61 1.96 -3.02 -8.12
N VAL A 62 1.45 -3.89 -8.99
CA VAL A 62 1.92 -5.26 -9.18
C VAL A 62 2.60 -5.34 -10.54
N VAL A 63 3.84 -5.84 -10.56
CA VAL A 63 4.57 -6.15 -11.80
C VAL A 63 4.72 -7.65 -11.87
N ALA A 64 4.12 -8.27 -12.89
CA ALA A 64 4.27 -9.69 -13.16
C ALA A 64 5.67 -9.95 -13.75
N LYS A 65 6.36 -10.98 -13.23
CA LYS A 65 7.71 -11.33 -13.66
C LYS A 65 7.76 -11.87 -15.09
N GLU A 66 6.74 -12.63 -15.48
CA GLU A 66 6.77 -13.45 -16.71
C GLU A 66 6.51 -12.66 -17.99
N ASN A 67 5.66 -11.62 -17.93
CA ASN A 67 5.25 -10.86 -19.11
C ASN A 67 5.43 -9.34 -18.94
N HIS A 68 6.14 -8.91 -17.89
CA HIS A 68 6.32 -7.50 -17.53
C HIS A 68 5.02 -6.69 -17.42
N LYS A 69 3.86 -7.36 -17.31
CA LYS A 69 2.59 -6.68 -17.21
C LYS A 69 2.51 -5.97 -15.87
N SER A 70 2.22 -4.68 -15.92
CA SER A 70 1.95 -3.88 -14.73
C SER A 70 0.45 -3.74 -14.51
N ILE A 71 0.01 -3.97 -13.27
CA ILE A 71 -1.36 -3.75 -12.82
C ILE A 71 -1.30 -2.73 -11.70
N ARG A 72 -2.11 -1.68 -11.80
CA ARG A 72 -2.24 -0.64 -10.78
C ARG A 72 -3.68 -0.56 -10.30
N SER A 73 -3.87 -0.42 -8.99
CA SER A 73 -5.17 -0.21 -8.38
C SER A 73 -5.09 0.91 -7.36
N ASN A 74 -6.03 1.85 -7.41
CA ASN A 74 -6.08 3.02 -6.54
C ASN A 74 -7.14 2.83 -5.44
N VAL A 75 -6.81 3.25 -4.22
CA VAL A 75 -7.68 3.24 -3.05
C VAL A 75 -7.69 4.65 -2.46
N LYS A 76 -8.86 5.29 -2.35
CA LYS A 76 -8.99 6.58 -1.68
C LYS A 76 -9.24 6.36 -0.19
N LEU A 77 -8.31 6.81 0.65
CA LEU A 77 -8.50 6.83 2.10
C LEU A 77 -9.06 8.20 2.52
N VAL A 78 -10.22 8.18 3.17
CA VAL A 78 -10.81 9.34 3.83
C VAL A 78 -10.73 9.12 5.34
N VAL A 79 -10.24 10.13 6.06
CA VAL A 79 -10.12 10.10 7.52
C VAL A 79 -10.92 11.25 8.09
N GLU A 80 -11.85 10.95 9.00
CA GLU A 80 -12.74 11.93 9.60
C GLU A 80 -12.50 11.98 11.12
N GLY A 81 -12.35 13.20 11.64
CA GLY A 81 -12.25 13.41 13.08
C GLY A 81 -13.65 13.44 13.70
N LYS A 82 -13.91 12.55 14.65
CA LYS A 82 -15.15 12.60 15.43
C LYS A 82 -14.95 13.53 16.63
N LYS A 83 -15.76 14.60 16.72
CA LYS A 83 -15.90 15.37 17.96
C LYS A 83 -16.61 14.48 18.99
N ILE A 84 -16.00 14.34 20.15
CA ILE A 84 -16.56 13.64 21.32
C ILE A 84 -17.20 14.70 22.20
#